data_AF-A0A380P1U2-F1
#
_entry.id   AF-A0A380P1U2-F1
#
_cell.length_a   1.000
_cell.length_b   1.000
_cell.length_c   1.000
_cell.angle_alpha   90.00
_cell.angle_beta   90.00
_cell.angle_gamma   90.00
#
_symmetry.space_group_name_H-M   'P 1'
#
loop_
_entity.id
_entity.type
_entity.pdbx_description
1 polymer ?
#
loop_
_entity_poly.entity_id
_entity_poly.type
_entity_poly.pdbx_seq_one_letter_code
_entity_poly.pdbx_strand_id
1 'polypeptide(L)' 'MVEMVSNPMANEPNPTDIQTTKLYEAWGLTEHEYDLIVDELGRLPNYTETGLFSAMWSEHCSYKKSKPVLRTFGQK' A
#
# COMPACT_ATOMS: atom_id res chain seq x y z
N MET A 1 28.85 -15.17 -23.25
CA MET A 1 27.40 -15.43 -23.36
C MET A 1 26.81 -15.06 -22.00
N VAL A 2 26.46 -13.78 -21.84
CA VAL A 2 25.81 -13.32 -20.61
C VAL A 2 24.36 -13.77 -20.74
N GLU A 3 23.96 -14.75 -19.93
CA GLU A 3 22.57 -15.18 -19.86
C GLU A 3 21.70 -13.95 -19.56
N MET A 4 20.67 -13.75 -20.40
CA MET A 4 19.68 -12.72 -20.17
C MET A 4 18.94 -13.09 -18.88
N VAL A 5 19.32 -12.46 -17.76
CA VAL A 5 18.44 -12.36 -16.60
C VAL A 5 17.10 -11.84 -17.14
N SER A 6 16.10 -12.71 -17.16
CA SER A 6 14.72 -12.33 -17.49
C SER A 6 14.38 -11.11 -16.65
N ASN A 7 14.07 -9.99 -17.30
CA ASN A 7 13.78 -8.73 -16.63
C ASN A 7 12.70 -8.97 -15.56
N PRO A 8 13.03 -8.86 -14.25
CA PRO A 8 12.11 -9.26 -13.18
C PRO A 8 10.86 -8.36 -13.11
N MET A 9 10.91 -7.19 -13.77
CA MET A 9 9.80 -6.24 -13.88
C MET A 9 8.78 -6.60 -14.99
N ALA A 10 8.97 -7.69 -15.75
CA ALA A 10 8.12 -8.01 -16.90
C ALA A 10 6.68 -8.44 -16.54
N ASN A 11 6.37 -8.64 -15.26
CA ASN A 11 5.09 -9.20 -14.80
C ASN A 11 4.37 -8.36 -13.75
N GLU A 12 4.86 -7.15 -13.44
CA GLU A 12 4.20 -6.26 -12.48
C GLU A 12 3.16 -5.40 -13.19
N PRO A 13 1.94 -5.26 -12.64
CA PRO A 13 0.92 -4.38 -13.21
C PRO A 13 1.38 -2.92 -13.16
N ASN A 14 1.06 -2.16 -14.20
CA ASN A 14 1.40 -0.73 -14.25
C ASN A 14 0.62 0.06 -13.18
N PRO A 15 1.14 1.18 -12.65
CA PRO A 15 0.39 2.07 -11.75
C PRO A 15 -1.03 2.42 -12.22
N THR A 16 -1.20 2.63 -13.53
CA THR A 16 -2.52 2.95 -14.12
C THR A 16 -3.47 1.76 -14.04
N ASP A 17 -2.96 0.54 -14.26
CA ASP A 17 -3.74 -0.68 -14.16
C ASP A 17 -4.14 -0.95 -12.71
N ILE A 18 -3.25 -0.70 -11.75
CA ILE A 18 -3.53 -0.84 -10.31
C ILE A 18 -4.68 0.08 -9.90
N GLN A 19 -4.68 1.35 -10.35
CA GLN A 19 -5.76 2.30 -10.08
C GLN A 19 -7.08 1.86 -10.76
N THR A 20 -7.01 1.49 -12.04
CA THR A 20 -8.22 1.17 -12.82
C THR A 20 -8.88 -0.13 -12.36
N THR A 21 -8.07 -1.16 -12.07
CA THR A 21 -8.54 -2.47 -11.61
C THR A 21 -8.83 -2.50 -10.11
N LYS A 22 -8.42 -1.47 -9.38
CA LYS A 22 -8.51 -1.37 -7.91
C LYS A 22 -7.88 -2.56 -7.18
N LEU A 23 -6.75 -3.06 -7.70
CA LEU A 23 -6.08 -4.24 -7.15
C LEU A 23 -5.78 -4.15 -5.64
N TYR A 24 -5.56 -2.92 -5.14
CA TYR A 24 -5.31 -2.63 -3.74
C TYR A 24 -6.47 -2.98 -2.80
N GLU A 25 -7.72 -3.02 -3.29
CA GLU A 25 -8.89 -3.42 -2.48
C GLU A 25 -8.77 -4.87 -2.02
N ALA A 26 -8.22 -5.75 -2.86
CA ALA A 26 -7.98 -7.14 -2.51
C ALA A 26 -6.92 -7.32 -1.40
N TRP A 27 -6.09 -6.30 -1.16
CA TRP A 27 -5.08 -6.29 -0.10
C TRP A 27 -5.53 -5.56 1.16
N GLY A 28 -6.77 -5.07 1.16
CA GLY A 28 -7.40 -4.41 2.32
C GLY A 28 -7.14 -2.91 2.41
N LEU A 29 -6.62 -2.27 1.36
CA LEU A 29 -6.66 -0.81 1.23
C LEU A 29 -8.04 -0.38 0.76
N THR A 30 -8.58 0.64 1.41
CA THR A 30 -9.77 1.33 0.92
C THR A 30 -9.40 2.32 -0.18
N GLU A 31 -10.37 2.70 -1.02
CA GLU A 31 -10.18 3.74 -2.05
C GLU A 31 -9.65 5.04 -1.45
N HIS A 32 -10.19 5.48 -0.32
CA HIS A 32 -9.69 6.66 0.39
C HIS A 32 -8.22 6.53 0.80
N GLU A 33 -7.80 5.36 1.29
CA GLU A 33 -6.39 5.16 1.67
C GLU A 33 -5.48 5.17 0.45
N TYR A 34 -5.93 4.62 -0.67
CA TYR A 34 -5.20 4.69 -1.93
C TYR A 34 -5.06 6.14 -2.43
N ASP A 35 -6.14 6.93 -2.39
CA ASP A 35 -6.11 8.33 -2.80
C ASP A 35 -5.16 9.15 -1.92
N LEU A 36 -5.14 8.92 -0.60
CA LEU A 36 -4.17 9.53 0.31
C LEU A 36 -2.73 9.18 -0.10
N ILE A 37 -2.47 7.93 -0.50
CA ILE A 37 -1.13 7.53 -0.96
C ILE A 37 -0.76 8.29 -2.24
N VAL A 38 -1.69 8.44 -3.19
CA VAL A 38 -1.46 9.20 -4.43
C VAL A 38 -1.16 10.66 -4.13
N ASP A 39 -1.93 11.28 -3.23
CA ASP A 39 -1.75 12.68 -2.82
C ASP A 39 -0.41 12.91 -2.12
N GLU A 40 -0.03 12.03 -1.18
CA GLU A 40 1.25 12.11 -0.46
C GLU A 40 2.46 11.88 -1.38
N LEU A 41 2.32 11.02 -2.39
CA LEU A 41 3.39 10.76 -3.37
C LEU A 41 3.43 11.78 -4.52
N GLY A 42 2.33 12.49 -4.78
CA GLY A 42 2.16 13.35 -5.96
C GLY A 42 2.15 12.61 -7.30
N ARG A 43 1.98 11.28 -7.28
CA ARG A 43 1.94 10.40 -8.46
C ARG A 43 1.26 9.08 -8.10
N LEU A 44 0.94 8.27 -9.11
CA LEU A 44 0.44 6.91 -8.88
C LEU A 44 1.54 6.01 -8.27
N PRO A 45 1.23 5.26 -7.19
CA PRO A 45 2.15 4.29 -6.62
C PRO A 45 2.33 3.10 -7.55
N ASN A 46 3.54 2.53 -7.59
CA ASN A 46 3.80 1.28 -8.29
C ASN A 46 3.28 0.06 -7.49
N TYR A 47 3.38 -1.13 -8.08
CA TYR A 47 2.92 -2.37 -7.46
C TYR A 47 3.53 -2.59 -6.07
N THR A 48 4.85 -2.46 -5.96
CA THR A 48 5.58 -2.66 -4.70
C THR A 48 5.20 -1.62 -3.65
N GLU A 49 5.11 -0.35 -4.03
CA GLU A 49 4.70 0.75 -3.14
C GLU A 49 3.29 0.54 -2.63
N THR A 50 2.35 0.21 -3.53
CA THR A 50 0.95 -0.06 -3.17
C THR A 50 0.86 -1.22 -2.17
N GLY A 51 1.57 -2.32 -2.43
CA GLY A 51 1.62 -3.47 -1.52
C GLY A 51 2.25 -3.12 -0.17
N LEU A 52 3.32 -2.32 -0.17
CA LEU A 52 3.99 -1.85 1.04
C LEU A 52 3.05 -1.01 1.91
N PHE A 53 2.37 -0.03 1.32
CA PHE A 53 1.39 0.78 2.04
C PHE A 53 0.24 -0.08 2.58
N SER A 54 -0.24 -1.06 1.82
CA SER A 54 -1.28 -1.97 2.27
C SER A 54 -0.87 -2.73 3.54
N ALA A 55 0.35 -3.25 3.58
CA ALA A 55 0.86 -3.94 4.75
C ALA A 55 1.05 -2.99 5.95
N MET A 56 1.65 -1.82 5.72
CA MET A 56 1.94 -0.84 6.78
C MET A 56 0.67 -0.27 7.40
N TRP A 57 -0.36 -0.01 6.59
CA TRP A 57 -1.61 0.57 7.04
C TRP A 57 -2.64 -0.49 7.43
N SER A 58 -2.30 -1.78 7.40
CA SER A 58 -3.16 -2.81 7.99
C SER A 58 -3.38 -2.57 9.49
N GLU A 59 -4.50 -3.04 10.05
CA GLU A 59 -4.77 -2.94 11.49
C GLU A 59 -3.68 -3.62 12.33
N HIS A 60 -3.15 -4.76 11.85
CA HIS A 60 -2.10 -5.51 12.53
C HIS A 60 -0.82 -4.69 12.73
N CYS A 61 -0.45 -3.87 11.74
CA CYS A 61 0.78 -3.08 11.78
C CYS A 61 0.58 -1.69 12.39
N SER A 62 -0.55 -1.04 12.09
CA SER A 62 -0.77 0.37 12.45
C SER A 62 -1.58 0.57 13.72
N TYR A 63 -2.20 -0.49 14.25
CA TYR A 63 -3.02 -0.44 15.47
C TYR A 63 -4.12 0.63 15.39
N LYS A 64 -4.72 0.89 14.21
CA LYS A 64 -5.59 2.07 13.99
C LYS A 64 -6.71 2.14 15.01
N LYS A 65 -7.34 1.02 15.32
CA LYS A 65 -8.47 0.94 16.25
C LYS A 65 -8.04 0.93 17.71
N SER A 66 -6.92 0.28 18.00
CA SER A 66 -6.43 0.13 19.38
C SER A 66 -5.62 1.34 19.87
N LYS A 67 -4.95 2.09 18.99
CA LYS A 67 -4.12 3.26 19.32
C LYS A 67 -4.82 4.34 20.15
N PRO A 68 -6.07 4.77 19.85
CA PRO A 68 -6.77 5.77 20.67
C PRO A 68 -7.02 5.29 22.10
N VAL A 69 -7.40 4.01 22.27
CA VAL A 69 -7.63 3.40 23.59
C VAL A 69 -6.31 3.27 24.33
N LEU A 70 -5.25 2.83 23.64
CA LEU A 70 -3.93 2.69 24.25
C LEU A 70 -3.37 4.00 24.80
N ARG A 71 -3.71 5.15 24.16
CA ARG A 71 -3.30 6.48 24.63
C ARG A 71 -3.93 6.91 25.95
N THR A 72 -5.07 6.35 26.36
CA THR A 72 -5.76 6.78 27.59
C THR A 72 -5.18 6.15 28.86
N PHE A 73 -4.47 5.02 28.75
CA PHE A 73 -3.91 4.32 29.93
C PHE A 73 -2.80 5.09 30.66
N GLY A 74 -2.07 5.96 29.97
CA GLY A 74 -0.97 6.76 30.55
C GLY A 74 -1.38 8.15 31.04
N GLN A 75 -2.66 8.51 31.01
CA GLN A 75 -3.17 9.84 31.40
C GLN A 75 -3.74 9.88 32.82
N LYS A 76 -3.24 9.01 33.71
CA LYS A 76 -3.52 9.05 35.16
C LYS A 76 -2.26 9.42 35.94
#